data_AF-A0A1I7UZ14-F1
#
_entry.id   AF-A0A1I7UZ14-F1
#
_cell.length_a   1.000
_cell.length_b   1.000
_cell.length_c   1.000
_cell.angle_alpha   90.00
_cell.angle_beta   90.00
_cell.angle_gamma   90.00
#
_symmetry.space_group_name_H-M   'P 1'
#
loop_
_entity.id
_entity.type
_entity.pdbx_description
1 polymer ?
#
loop_
_entity_poly.entity_id
_entity_poly.type
_entity_poly.pdbx_seq_one_letter_code
_entity_poly.pdbx_strand_id
1 'polypeptide(L)'
;MKLIIVLFFFLSSSSSMAWRINKGNSISEEIKEIFPMVFRVERANPTDEEKNSVVNVFNEGRRGLAKSGQGAANMNKLKWSDSVSFPTGECNFETTVPVKNGEELMGLMIDEDLSNLKANHEIISKLADQSIFNCLNPKQTAIQCKEIPCIINSQSMPIPYCICGPERGLQEEDFVLGTAGSKCPGAVDDGLCVDPSI
;
A
#
# COMPACT_ATOMS: atom_id res chain seq x y z
N MET A 1 46.80 10.01 -24.48
CA MET A 1 46.82 10.91 -23.30
C MET A 1 45.47 11.60 -23.21
N LYS A 2 44.61 11.29 -22.23
CA LYS A 2 44.41 12.03 -20.94
C LYS A 2 44.33 13.55 -21.18
N LEU A 3 43.26 14.29 -20.81
CA LEU A 3 42.74 14.51 -19.46
C LEU A 3 41.42 15.36 -19.58
N ILE A 4 40.26 14.88 -19.12
CA ILE A 4 39.49 15.32 -17.93
C ILE A 4 39.51 16.83 -17.62
N ILE A 5 38.33 17.48 -17.68
CA ILE A 5 37.95 18.60 -16.82
C ILE A 5 36.59 18.28 -16.18
N VAL A 6 36.59 18.27 -14.86
CA VAL A 6 35.45 18.10 -13.96
C VAL A 6 34.81 19.48 -13.75
N LEU A 7 33.49 19.57 -13.83
CA LEU A 7 32.73 20.73 -13.35
C LEU A 7 31.82 20.28 -12.20
N PHE A 8 32.21 20.69 -10.99
CA PHE A 8 31.40 20.66 -9.79
C PHE A 8 30.37 21.79 -9.85
N PHE A 9 29.10 21.46 -9.66
CA PHE A 9 28.11 22.41 -9.15
C PHE A 9 27.58 21.88 -7.82
N PHE A 10 28.00 22.55 -6.74
CA PHE A 10 27.28 22.56 -5.47
C PHE A 10 26.17 23.61 -5.58
N LEU A 11 24.92 23.19 -5.44
CA LEU A 11 23.81 24.06 -5.02
C LEU A 11 23.23 23.45 -3.75
N SER A 12 23.28 24.24 -2.68
CA SER A 12 22.80 23.91 -1.35
C SER A 12 21.33 24.28 -1.16
N SER A 13 20.67 23.48 -0.33
CA SER A 13 19.63 23.86 0.64
C SER A 13 18.31 24.45 0.13
N SER A 14 17.38 23.57 -0.22
CA SER A 14 16.04 23.50 0.37
C SER A 14 15.44 22.15 -0.05
N SER A 15 15.63 21.13 0.79
CA SER A 15 15.20 19.76 0.56
C SER A 15 13.69 19.63 0.74
N SER A 16 12.91 20.16 -0.19
CA SER A 16 11.61 19.57 -0.47
C SER A 16 11.88 18.28 -1.22
N MET A 17 11.73 17.14 -0.55
CA MET A 17 11.72 15.79 -1.14
C MET A 17 10.51 15.68 -2.08
N ALA A 18 10.58 16.39 -3.19
CA ALA A 18 9.73 16.15 -4.33
C ALA A 18 10.15 14.77 -4.85
N TRP A 19 9.44 13.75 -4.37
CA TRP A 19 9.37 12.43 -4.95
C TRP A 19 9.40 12.59 -6.46
N ARG A 20 10.57 12.34 -7.08
CA ARG A 20 10.65 12.11 -8.52
C ARG A 20 10.10 10.70 -8.76
N ILE A 21 8.81 10.53 -8.48
CA ILE A 21 7.98 9.58 -9.22
C ILE A 21 8.17 10.03 -10.65
N ASN A 22 8.82 9.19 -11.43
CA ASN A 22 9.01 9.41 -12.85
C ASN A 22 7.63 9.78 -13.42
N LYS A 23 7.45 11.02 -13.87
CA LYS A 23 6.18 11.52 -14.45
C LYS A 23 5.91 10.70 -15.71
N GLY A 24 5.26 9.55 -15.56
CA GLY A 24 5.08 8.61 -16.64
C GLY A 24 4.43 7.31 -16.17
N ASN A 25 3.13 7.38 -15.87
CA ASN A 25 2.11 6.35 -16.06
C ASN A 25 2.26 4.93 -15.47
N SER A 26 3.38 4.46 -14.92
CA SER A 26 3.51 3.03 -14.56
C SER A 26 2.84 2.66 -13.23
N ILE A 27 3.06 3.40 -12.14
CA ILE A 27 2.58 2.98 -10.81
C ILE A 27 1.05 3.01 -10.71
N SER A 28 0.37 4.01 -11.28
CA SER A 28 -1.10 4.08 -11.19
C SER A 28 -1.83 3.05 -12.04
N GLU A 29 -1.21 2.56 -13.12
CA GLU A 29 -1.81 1.52 -13.97
C GLU A 29 -1.56 0.13 -13.37
N GLU A 30 -0.36 -0.14 -12.82
CA GLU A 30 -0.08 -1.38 -12.09
C GLU A 30 -0.96 -1.55 -10.85
N ILE A 31 -1.20 -0.45 -10.12
CA ILE A 31 -2.10 -0.42 -8.96
C ILE A 31 -3.54 -0.79 -9.36
N LYS A 32 -4.05 -0.32 -10.52
CA LYS A 32 -5.42 -0.61 -10.98
C LYS A 32 -5.64 -2.09 -11.30
N GLU A 33 -4.62 -2.80 -11.78
CA GLU A 33 -4.75 -4.24 -12.10
C GLU A 33 -4.75 -5.13 -10.84
N ILE A 34 -4.09 -4.69 -9.76
CA ILE A 34 -4.01 -5.40 -8.48
C ILE A 34 -5.36 -5.37 -7.75
N PHE A 35 -6.09 -4.25 -7.83
CA PHE A 35 -7.27 -4.00 -7.01
C PHE A 35 -8.49 -4.92 -7.21
N PRO A 36 -8.93 -5.28 -8.44
CA PRO A 36 -10.08 -6.17 -8.60
C PRO A 36 -9.84 -7.58 -8.04
N MET A 37 -8.58 -7.98 -7.80
CA MET A 37 -8.27 -9.25 -7.15
C MET A 37 -8.37 -9.19 -5.62
N VAL A 38 -8.16 -8.01 -5.02
CA VAL A 38 -8.22 -7.82 -3.55
C VAL A 38 -9.65 -7.90 -3.02
N PHE A 39 -10.66 -7.60 -3.84
CA PHE A 39 -12.05 -7.52 -3.42
C PHE A 39 -12.81 -8.85 -3.41
N ARG A 40 -12.15 -9.97 -3.70
CA ARG A 40 -12.77 -11.31 -3.71
C ARG A 40 -12.79 -12.01 -2.34
N VAL A 41 -12.75 -11.27 -1.25
CA VAL A 41 -13.00 -11.86 0.08
C VAL A 41 -14.52 -11.95 0.26
N GLU A 42 -15.14 -12.97 -0.35
CA GLU A 42 -16.60 -13.12 -0.40
C GLU A 42 -17.23 -13.61 0.92
N ARG A 43 -16.43 -13.86 1.97
CA ARG A 43 -16.89 -14.54 3.20
C ARG A 43 -16.24 -14.01 4.46
N ALA A 44 -17.01 -14.00 5.55
CA ALA A 44 -16.55 -13.68 6.91
C ALA A 44 -15.36 -14.54 7.39
N ASN A 45 -15.20 -15.74 6.84
CA ASN A 45 -14.09 -16.65 7.12
C ASN A 45 -13.48 -17.13 5.80
N PRO A 46 -12.43 -16.46 5.28
CA PRO A 46 -11.75 -16.90 4.07
C PRO A 46 -11.00 -18.21 4.31
N THR A 47 -11.00 -19.07 3.31
CA THR A 47 -10.18 -20.28 3.23
C THR A 47 -8.69 -19.93 3.19
N ASP A 48 -7.82 -20.88 3.52
CA ASP A 48 -6.38 -20.67 3.45
C ASP A 48 -5.90 -20.34 2.02
N GLU A 49 -6.57 -20.87 0.99
CA GLU A 49 -6.30 -20.53 -0.41
C GLU A 49 -6.64 -19.07 -0.71
N GLU A 50 -7.80 -18.57 -0.27
CA GLU A 50 -8.18 -17.16 -0.40
C GLU A 50 -7.24 -16.24 0.39
N LYS A 51 -6.90 -16.60 1.63
CA LYS A 51 -5.92 -15.86 2.46
C LYS A 51 -4.57 -15.76 1.75
N ASN A 52 -4.07 -16.87 1.21
CA ASN A 52 -2.81 -16.90 0.48
C ASN A 52 -2.87 -16.09 -0.81
N SER A 53 -3.98 -16.16 -1.55
CA SER A 53 -4.20 -15.39 -2.77
C SER A 53 -4.12 -13.88 -2.49
N VAL A 54 -4.84 -13.41 -1.47
CA VAL A 54 -4.81 -12.00 -1.04
C VAL A 54 -3.38 -11.59 -0.66
N VAL A 55 -2.73 -12.34 0.24
CA VAL A 55 -1.36 -12.05 0.67
C VAL A 55 -0.38 -11.99 -0.51
N ASN A 56 -0.53 -12.88 -1.49
CA ASN A 56 0.32 -12.90 -2.68
C ASN A 56 0.15 -11.64 -3.54
N VAL A 57 -1.10 -11.22 -3.80
CA VAL A 57 -1.41 -10.00 -4.56
C VAL A 57 -0.76 -8.77 -3.93
N PHE A 58 -0.87 -8.59 -2.61
CA PHE A 58 -0.21 -7.48 -1.93
C PHE A 58 1.33 -7.58 -1.97
N ASN A 59 1.88 -8.78 -1.79
CA ASN A 59 3.32 -8.98 -1.86
C ASN A 59 3.87 -8.76 -3.26
N GLU A 60 3.13 -9.08 -4.32
CA GLU A 60 3.49 -8.74 -5.71
C GLU A 60 3.59 -7.22 -5.91
N GLY A 61 2.57 -6.47 -5.46
CA GLY A 61 2.63 -5.00 -5.48
C GLY A 61 3.81 -4.45 -4.67
N ARG A 62 4.08 -5.01 -3.49
CA ARG A 62 5.24 -4.62 -2.66
C ARG A 62 6.58 -4.94 -3.32
N ARG A 63 6.71 -6.06 -4.05
CA ARG A 63 7.92 -6.37 -4.84
C ARG A 63 8.13 -5.35 -5.95
N GLY A 64 7.07 -4.98 -6.67
CA GLY A 64 7.09 -3.93 -7.67
C GLY A 64 7.60 -2.61 -7.09
N LEU A 65 6.99 -2.17 -5.98
CA LEU A 65 7.39 -0.97 -5.27
C LEU A 65 8.86 -1.02 -4.81
N ALA A 66 9.28 -2.12 -4.18
CA ALA A 66 10.63 -2.28 -3.66
C ALA A 66 11.71 -2.22 -4.76
N LYS A 67 11.39 -2.63 -5.98
CA LYS A 67 12.29 -2.63 -7.14
C LYS A 67 12.19 -1.35 -7.99
N SER A 68 11.16 -0.54 -7.80
CA SER A 68 10.91 0.67 -8.60
C SER A 68 11.81 1.84 -8.20
N GLY A 69 12.28 2.63 -9.18
CA GLY A 69 13.01 3.87 -8.94
C GLY A 69 14.25 3.71 -8.05
N GLN A 70 14.30 4.42 -6.92
CA GLN A 70 15.37 4.26 -5.92
C GLN A 70 15.22 3.03 -5.02
N GLY A 71 14.08 2.34 -5.10
CA GLY A 71 13.76 1.11 -4.39
C GLY A 71 13.56 1.28 -2.88
N ALA A 72 12.89 0.30 -2.28
CA ALA A 72 12.76 0.18 -0.82
C ALA A 72 13.59 -1.03 -0.35
N ALA A 73 14.72 -0.77 0.29
CA ALA A 73 15.68 -1.79 0.68
C ALA A 73 15.23 -2.64 1.88
N ASN A 74 14.21 -2.19 2.61
CA ASN A 74 13.69 -2.77 3.86
C ASN A 74 12.21 -3.21 3.78
N MET A 75 11.67 -3.44 2.58
CA MET A 75 10.25 -3.80 2.41
C MET A 75 9.95 -5.20 2.97
N ASN A 76 9.20 -5.32 4.06
CA ASN A 76 8.85 -6.63 4.62
C ASN A 76 7.86 -7.40 3.72
N LYS A 77 7.93 -8.72 3.79
CA LYS A 77 6.90 -9.60 3.22
C LYS A 77 5.71 -9.67 4.19
N LEU A 78 4.50 -9.46 3.66
CA LEU A 78 3.26 -9.62 4.42
C LEU A 78 2.92 -11.09 4.60
N LYS A 79 2.31 -11.41 5.74
CA LYS A 79 1.67 -12.69 6.05
C LYS A 79 0.24 -12.44 6.53
N TRP A 80 -0.66 -13.39 6.30
CA TRP A 80 -1.99 -13.32 6.90
C TRP A 80 -1.86 -13.38 8.43
N SER A 81 -2.58 -12.52 9.15
CA SER A 81 -2.69 -12.62 10.59
C SER A 81 -4.08 -12.25 11.07
N ASP A 82 -4.68 -13.12 11.89
CA ASP A 82 -5.97 -12.84 12.53
C ASP A 82 -5.83 -11.91 13.76
N SER A 83 -4.60 -11.50 14.11
CA SER A 83 -4.31 -10.63 15.24
C SER A 83 -4.34 -9.14 14.91
N VAL A 84 -4.54 -8.76 13.64
CA VAL A 84 -4.60 -7.35 13.24
C VAL A 84 -5.94 -6.77 13.69
N SER A 85 -5.92 -5.70 14.49
CA SER A 85 -7.15 -5.11 14.99
C SER A 85 -7.83 -4.25 13.93
N PHE A 86 -9.10 -4.54 13.65
CA PHE A 86 -9.95 -3.63 12.89
C PHE A 86 -10.46 -2.48 13.78
N PRO A 87 -10.66 -1.28 13.21
CA PRO A 87 -11.34 -0.21 13.92
C PRO A 87 -12.74 -0.67 14.34
N THR A 88 -13.13 -0.32 15.56
CA THR A 88 -14.43 -0.68 16.14
C THR A 88 -15.51 0.39 15.91
N GLY A 89 -15.21 1.39 15.08
CA GLY A 89 -16.12 2.49 14.77
C GLY A 89 -17.20 2.06 13.79
N GLU A 90 -18.29 2.84 13.74
CA GLU A 90 -19.29 2.69 12.69
C GLU A 90 -18.71 3.12 11.34
N CYS A 91 -18.94 2.30 10.33
CA CYS A 91 -18.57 2.59 8.96
C CYS A 91 -19.76 3.26 8.26
N ASN A 92 -19.70 4.57 8.06
CA ASN A 92 -20.77 5.35 7.46
C ASN A 92 -20.23 6.19 6.29
N PHE A 93 -20.81 6.05 5.10
CA PHE A 93 -20.43 6.79 3.91
C PHE A 93 -21.64 7.46 3.26
N GLU A 94 -21.44 8.68 2.78
CA GLU A 94 -22.39 9.39 1.93
C GLU A 94 -21.73 9.58 0.56
N THR A 95 -22.34 9.04 -0.48
CA THR A 95 -21.82 9.12 -1.85
C THR A 95 -22.70 10.02 -2.71
N THR A 96 -22.08 10.80 -3.59
CA THR A 96 -22.82 11.65 -4.55
C THR A 96 -23.36 10.85 -5.73
N VAL A 97 -22.79 9.67 -5.98
CA VAL A 97 -23.20 8.74 -7.03
C VAL A 97 -23.81 7.47 -6.42
N PRO A 98 -24.88 6.92 -7.01
CA PRO A 98 -25.43 5.64 -6.56
C PRO A 98 -24.40 4.52 -6.72
N VAL A 99 -24.21 3.72 -5.68
CA VAL A 99 -23.37 2.51 -5.69
C VAL A 99 -24.23 1.27 -5.52
N LYS A 100 -23.92 0.19 -6.24
CA LYS A 100 -24.72 -1.05 -6.22
C LYS A 100 -24.23 -2.04 -5.17
N ASN A 101 -22.94 -2.05 -4.88
CA ASN A 101 -22.31 -2.98 -3.95
C ASN A 101 -21.01 -2.39 -3.36
N GLY A 102 -20.45 -3.07 -2.36
CA GLY A 102 -19.24 -2.62 -1.68
C GLY A 102 -18.00 -2.60 -2.57
N GLU A 103 -17.94 -3.47 -3.59
CA GLU A 103 -16.85 -3.47 -4.57
C GLU A 103 -16.84 -2.18 -5.41
N GLU A 104 -18.00 -1.74 -5.90
CA GLU A 104 -18.15 -0.48 -6.64
C GLU A 104 -17.81 0.72 -5.76
N LEU A 105 -18.23 0.72 -4.48
CA LEU A 105 -17.83 1.77 -3.54
C LEU A 105 -16.30 1.80 -3.37
N MET A 106 -15.67 0.66 -3.11
CA MET A 106 -14.23 0.61 -2.89
C MET A 106 -13.45 1.03 -4.14
N GLY A 107 -13.93 0.69 -5.34
CA GLY A 107 -13.37 1.18 -6.59
C GLY A 107 -13.41 2.71 -6.69
N LEU A 108 -14.56 3.32 -6.35
CA LEU A 108 -14.70 4.79 -6.33
C LEU A 108 -13.78 5.44 -5.29
N MET A 109 -13.68 4.87 -4.09
CA MET A 109 -12.80 5.38 -3.03
C MET A 109 -11.33 5.34 -3.48
N ILE A 110 -10.91 4.24 -4.11
CA ILE A 110 -9.56 4.12 -4.65
C ILE A 110 -9.31 5.15 -5.75
N ASP A 111 -10.23 5.32 -6.69
CA ASP A 111 -10.06 6.28 -7.79
C ASP A 111 -9.97 7.72 -7.27
N GLU A 112 -10.78 8.05 -6.27
CA GLU A 112 -10.73 9.33 -5.55
C GLU A 112 -9.39 9.49 -4.82
N ASP A 113 -8.98 8.50 -4.04
CA ASP A 113 -7.71 8.51 -3.32
C ASP A 113 -6.53 8.66 -4.29
N LEU A 114 -6.48 7.88 -5.38
CA LEU A 114 -5.45 8.00 -6.42
C LEU A 114 -5.44 9.38 -7.09
N SER A 115 -6.60 10.00 -7.26
CA SER A 115 -6.70 11.37 -7.80
C SER A 115 -6.17 12.40 -6.80
N ASN A 116 -6.53 12.25 -5.51
CA ASN A 116 -6.06 13.09 -4.42
C ASN A 116 -4.55 12.96 -4.21
N LEU A 117 -4.02 11.74 -4.30
CA LEU A 117 -2.59 11.44 -4.25
C LEU A 117 -1.81 12.17 -5.34
N LYS A 118 -2.32 12.21 -6.57
CA LYS A 118 -1.72 12.97 -7.68
C LYS A 118 -1.74 14.48 -7.44
N ALA A 119 -2.76 14.98 -6.72
CA ALA A 119 -2.93 16.40 -6.46
C ALA A 119 -2.10 16.89 -5.27
N ASN A 120 -1.93 16.08 -4.21
CA ASN A 120 -1.21 16.45 -3.01
C ASN A 120 -0.56 15.25 -2.32
N HIS A 121 0.78 15.18 -2.38
CA HIS A 121 1.55 14.08 -1.80
C HIS A 121 1.53 14.08 -0.26
N GLU A 122 1.28 15.22 0.41
CA GLU A 122 1.20 15.28 1.87
C GLU A 122 -0.05 14.57 2.42
N ILE A 123 -1.05 14.32 1.56
CA ILE A 123 -2.27 13.60 1.92
C ILE A 123 -2.01 12.09 2.06
N ILE A 124 -0.93 11.55 1.47
CA ILE A 124 -0.57 10.13 1.52
C ILE A 124 -0.58 9.58 2.94
N SER A 125 0.09 10.27 3.86
CA SER A 125 0.24 9.77 5.23
C SER A 125 -1.11 9.74 5.98
N LYS A 126 -2.00 10.69 5.67
CA LYS A 126 -3.33 10.77 6.27
C LYS A 126 -4.28 9.74 5.69
N LEU A 127 -4.28 9.56 4.37
CA LEU A 127 -5.10 8.55 3.70
C LEU A 127 -4.64 7.14 4.04
N ALA A 128 -3.35 6.94 4.32
CA ALA A 128 -2.83 5.65 4.69
C ALA A 128 -3.19 5.24 6.13
N ASP A 129 -3.60 6.14 7.02
CA ASP A 129 -4.00 5.73 8.37
C ASP A 129 -5.24 4.83 8.27
N GLN A 130 -5.09 3.58 8.70
CA GLN A 130 -6.12 2.53 8.66
C GLN A 130 -6.64 2.12 7.29
N SER A 131 -6.10 2.62 6.17
CA SER A 131 -6.53 2.21 4.83
C SER A 131 -5.63 1.11 4.23
N ILE A 132 -6.06 0.61 3.07
CA ILE A 132 -5.29 -0.33 2.26
C ILE A 132 -3.92 0.25 1.83
N PHE A 133 -3.76 1.57 1.73
CA PHE A 133 -2.48 2.19 1.40
C PHE A 133 -1.43 2.00 2.48
N ASN A 134 -1.84 1.75 3.74
CA ASN A 134 -0.93 1.39 4.81
C ASN A 134 -0.14 0.11 4.49
N CYS A 135 -0.72 -0.79 3.70
CA CYS A 135 -0.08 -2.02 3.26
C CYS A 135 1.12 -1.81 2.32
N LEU A 136 1.43 -0.56 1.96
CA LEU A 136 2.65 -0.20 1.25
C LEU A 136 3.80 0.20 2.21
N ASN A 137 3.53 0.35 3.50
CA ASN A 137 4.57 0.70 4.47
C ASN A 137 5.58 -0.47 4.61
N PRO A 138 6.90 -0.23 4.44
CA PRO A 138 7.94 -1.26 4.57
C PRO A 138 7.94 -2.01 5.90
N LYS A 139 7.49 -1.37 6.98
CA LYS A 139 7.44 -1.97 8.32
C LYS A 139 6.29 -2.96 8.52
N GLN A 140 5.26 -2.95 7.67
CA GLN A 140 4.16 -3.89 7.80
C GLN A 140 4.61 -5.32 7.55
N THR A 141 4.21 -6.23 8.43
CA THR A 141 4.50 -7.68 8.34
C THR A 141 3.24 -8.53 8.28
N ALA A 142 2.09 -7.96 8.66
CA ALA A 142 0.83 -8.65 8.75
C ALA A 142 -0.26 -7.97 7.91
N ILE A 143 -1.17 -8.76 7.37
CA ILE A 143 -2.40 -8.30 6.72
C ILE A 143 -3.59 -9.14 7.22
N GLN A 144 -4.74 -8.49 7.36
CA GLN A 144 -6.02 -9.16 7.53
C GLN A 144 -7.05 -8.47 6.67
N CYS A 145 -7.91 -9.27 6.03
CA CYS A 145 -9.03 -8.77 5.24
C CYS A 145 -10.33 -9.42 5.71
N LYS A 146 -11.42 -8.66 5.70
CA LYS A 146 -12.78 -9.18 5.93
C LYS A 146 -13.81 -8.20 5.36
N GLU A 147 -15.04 -8.66 5.24
CA GLU A 147 -16.16 -7.75 5.03
C GLU A 147 -16.49 -7.03 6.35
N ILE A 148 -16.64 -5.71 6.28
CA ILE A 148 -17.14 -4.89 7.38
C ILE A 148 -18.53 -4.35 7.03
N PRO A 149 -19.50 -4.38 7.96
CA PRO A 149 -20.80 -3.78 7.72
C PRO A 149 -20.68 -2.26 7.70
N CYS A 150 -21.20 -1.62 6.65
CA CYS A 150 -21.25 -0.18 6.51
C CYS A 150 -22.67 0.31 6.21
N ILE A 151 -22.96 1.56 6.54
CA ILE A 151 -24.14 2.27 6.06
C ILE A 151 -23.71 3.22 4.96
N ILE A 152 -24.26 3.04 3.76
CA ILE A 152 -23.97 3.87 2.59
C ILE A 152 -25.28 4.48 2.11
N ASN A 153 -25.40 5.80 2.12
CA ASN A 153 -26.64 6.51 1.77
C ASN A 153 -27.86 5.94 2.52
N SER A 154 -27.74 5.74 3.83
CA SER A 154 -28.74 5.10 4.70
C SER A 154 -29.07 3.62 4.40
N GLN A 155 -28.28 2.92 3.58
CA GLN A 155 -28.46 1.49 3.29
C GLN A 155 -27.33 0.65 3.88
N SER A 156 -27.66 -0.45 4.56
CA SER A 156 -26.66 -1.39 5.05
C SER A 156 -26.03 -2.17 3.90
N MET A 157 -24.71 -2.06 3.74
CA MET A 157 -23.94 -2.71 2.70
C MET A 157 -22.58 -3.14 3.27
N PRO A 158 -22.21 -4.43 3.15
CA PRO A 158 -20.87 -4.87 3.52
C PRO A 158 -19.86 -4.37 2.50
N ILE A 159 -18.68 -3.96 2.97
CA ILE A 159 -17.55 -3.61 2.10
C ILE A 159 -16.34 -4.49 2.43
N PRO A 160 -15.61 -4.96 1.41
CA PRO A 160 -14.33 -5.65 1.62
C PRO A 160 -13.29 -4.65 2.16
N TYR A 161 -12.69 -4.97 3.31
CA TYR A 161 -11.73 -4.10 3.99
C TYR A 161 -10.48 -4.87 4.41
N CYS A 162 -9.31 -4.33 4.09
CA CYS A 162 -8.01 -4.89 4.44
C CYS A 162 -7.21 -3.90 5.30
N ILE A 163 -6.54 -4.42 6.32
CA ILE A 163 -5.67 -3.65 7.21
C ILE A 163 -4.33 -4.36 7.30
N CYS A 164 -3.25 -3.58 7.28
CA CYS A 164 -1.91 -4.05 7.55
C CYS A 164 -1.39 -3.54 8.90
N GLY A 165 -0.59 -4.36 9.57
CA GLY A 165 0.01 -4.09 10.87
C GLY A 165 1.50 -4.49 10.94
N PRO A 166 2.25 -3.94 11.91
CA PRO A 166 1.74 -3.28 13.12
C PRO A 166 1.54 -1.76 13.05
N GLU A 167 2.11 -1.08 12.06
CA GLU A 167 2.07 0.39 12.01
C GLU A 167 0.69 0.88 11.58
N ARG A 168 0.23 2.02 12.09
CA ARG A 168 -1.12 2.51 11.78
C ARG A 168 -1.22 3.27 10.46
N GLY A 169 -0.12 3.81 9.94
CA GLY A 169 -0.11 4.60 8.72
C GLY A 169 1.21 4.51 7.97
N LEU A 170 1.26 5.25 6.87
CA LEU A 170 2.42 5.32 5.98
C LEU A 170 3.24 6.57 6.32
N GLN A 171 4.50 6.37 6.71
CA GLN A 171 5.46 7.44 6.98
C GLN A 171 6.62 7.34 5.99
N GLU A 172 7.10 8.48 5.51
CA GLU A 172 8.20 8.52 4.54
C GLU A 172 9.50 7.98 5.17
N GLU A 173 9.69 8.25 6.45
CA GLU A 173 10.86 7.85 7.23
C GLU A 173 10.97 6.33 7.40
N ASP A 174 9.88 5.59 7.16
CA ASP A 174 9.87 4.13 7.21
C ASP A 174 10.52 3.50 5.97
N PHE A 175 10.70 4.28 4.90
CA PHE A 175 11.37 3.85 3.67
C PHE A 175 12.87 4.03 3.77
N VAL A 176 13.59 2.92 3.81
CA VAL A 176 15.04 2.93 3.61
C VAL A 176 15.32 2.75 2.13
N LEU A 177 15.66 3.84 1.44
CA LEU A 177 15.93 3.80 0.01
C LEU A 177 17.18 2.99 -0.31
N GLY A 178 17.14 2.24 -1.41
CA GLY A 178 18.27 1.47 -1.90
C GLY A 178 17.84 0.20 -2.63
N THR A 179 18.83 -0.63 -2.97
CA THR A 179 18.59 -1.92 -3.65
C THR A 179 17.61 -2.77 -2.82
N ALA A 180 16.56 -3.27 -3.46
CA ALA A 180 15.54 -4.11 -2.84
C ALA A 180 16.16 -5.24 -2.02
N GLY A 181 15.72 -5.38 -0.77
CA GLY A 181 16.21 -6.38 0.16
C GLY A 181 17.60 -6.14 0.78
N SER A 182 18.35 -5.11 0.35
CA SER A 182 19.73 -4.87 0.85
C SER A 182 19.81 -4.41 2.30
N LYS A 183 18.68 -4.09 2.92
CA LYS A 183 18.58 -3.68 4.33
C LYS A 183 17.70 -4.64 5.15
N CYS A 184 17.46 -5.84 4.64
CA CYS A 184 16.78 -6.87 5.40
C CYS A 184 17.68 -7.42 6.51
N PRO A 185 17.15 -7.66 7.72
CA PRO A 185 17.91 -8.28 8.81
C PRO A 185 18.15 -9.79 8.59
N GLY A 186 17.40 -10.42 7.69
CA GLY A 186 17.40 -11.86 7.47
C GLY A 186 17.31 -12.25 6.00
N ALA A 187 16.51 -13.27 5.72
CA ALA A 187 16.33 -13.78 4.37
C ALA A 187 15.59 -12.77 3.47
N VAL A 188 15.84 -12.87 2.17
CA VAL A 188 15.22 -12.03 1.14
C VAL A 188 14.43 -12.92 0.19
N ASP A 189 13.16 -12.60 -0.02
CA ASP A 189 12.27 -13.20 -1.02
C ASP A 189 11.95 -12.17 -2.10
N ASP A 190 12.70 -12.23 -3.20
CA ASP A 190 12.51 -11.39 -4.38
C ASP A 190 12.44 -9.87 -4.08
N GLY A 191 13.33 -9.41 -3.20
CA GLY A 191 13.41 -8.01 -2.77
C GLY A 191 12.59 -7.68 -1.52
N LEU A 192 11.81 -8.62 -1.00
CA LEU A 192 11.11 -8.48 0.28
C LEU A 192 11.89 -9.12 1.44
N CYS A 193 11.88 -8.48 2.60
CA CYS A 193 12.44 -9.02 3.83
C CYS A 193 11.53 -10.08 4.42
N VAL A 194 12.08 -11.28 4.65
CA VAL A 194 11.38 -12.37 5.30
C VAL A 194 11.79 -12.39 6.76
N ASP A 195 10.85 -12.06 7.64
CA ASP A 195 11.06 -12.16 9.09
C ASP A 195 11.14 -13.65 9.50
N PRO A 196 12.28 -14.09 10.07
CA PRO A 196 12.44 -15.47 10.55
C PRO A 196 11.78 -15.72 11.92
N SER A 197 11.35 -14.67 12.63
CA SER A 197 10.83 -14.74 14.00
C SER A 197 9.30 -14.88 14.09
N ILE A 198 8.61 -14.83 12.94
CA ILE A 198 7.15 -14.96 12.80
C ILE A 198 6.81 -16.18 11.95
#